data_AF-A0A7X0RRC0-F1
#
_entry.id   AF-A0A7X0RRC0-F1
#
_cell.length_a   1.000
_cell.length_b   1.000
_cell.length_c   1.000
_cell.angle_alpha   90.00
_cell.angle_beta   90.00
_cell.angle_gamma   90.00
#
_symmetry.space_group_name_H-M   'P 1'
#
loop_
_entity.id
_entity.type
_entity.pdbx_description
1 polymer ?
#
loop_
_entity_poly.entity_id
_entity_poly.type
_entity_poly.pdbx_seq_one_letter_code
_entity_poly.pdbx_strand_id
1 'polypeptide(L)'
;MDFYLEDDNVVARLVAEWKKYGRLVVAYDYDNTVYDYHHAGLAFDDVIALLRACKEQGAHLVIFTACGEAQYPEIRAYLTANRIPFDAINENPPFVPVGSPHKIYYNILLDDRAGLSSAYRCLKSALDMMKRGA
;
A
#
# COMPACT_ATOMS: atom_id res chain seq x y z
N MET A 1 24.67 2.01 -11.45
CA MET A 1 23.52 2.52 -10.67
C MET A 1 23.25 1.53 -9.56
N ASP A 2 22.82 1.97 -8.38
CA ASP A 2 22.51 1.07 -7.27
C ASP A 2 21.31 0.19 -7.62
N PHE A 3 21.32 -1.06 -7.15
CA PHE A 3 20.38 -2.09 -7.60
C PHE A 3 18.91 -1.68 -7.50
N TYR A 4 18.51 -1.03 -6.39
CA TYR A 4 17.12 -0.61 -6.14
C TYR A 4 16.79 0.81 -6.64
N LEU A 5 17.73 1.50 -7.28
CA LEU A 5 17.42 2.72 -8.03
C LEU A 5 16.89 2.40 -9.44
N GLU A 6 16.96 1.13 -9.87
CA GLU A 6 16.31 0.62 -11.08
C GLU A 6 14.90 0.11 -10.73
N ASP A 7 13.86 0.75 -11.27
CA ASP A 7 12.45 0.37 -11.02
C ASP A 7 12.19 -1.10 -11.39
N ASP A 8 12.81 -1.61 -12.46
CA ASP A 8 12.65 -2.99 -12.92
C ASP A 8 13.10 -4.02 -11.88
N ASN A 9 14.16 -3.72 -11.11
CA ASN A 9 14.64 -4.61 -10.05
C ASN A 9 13.67 -4.61 -8.86
N VAL A 10 13.05 -3.46 -8.55
CA VAL A 10 12.01 -3.36 -7.52
C VAL A 10 10.78 -4.18 -7.92
N VAL A 11 10.35 -4.05 -9.18
CA VAL A 11 9.22 -4.80 -9.77
C VAL A 11 9.50 -6.30 -9.75
N ALA A 12 10.68 -6.73 -10.21
CA ALA A 12 11.06 -8.14 -10.22
C ALA A 12 11.02 -8.75 -8.81
N ARG A 13 11.51 -8.02 -7.80
CA ARG A 13 11.43 -8.44 -6.40
C ARG A 13 9.99 -8.52 -5.91
N LEU A 14 9.14 -7.53 -6.19
CA LEU A 14 7.71 -7.58 -5.82
C LEU A 14 7.02 -8.81 -6.42
N VAL A 15 7.22 -9.06 -7.71
CA VAL A 15 6.62 -10.22 -8.40
C VAL A 15 7.11 -11.53 -7.80
N ALA A 16 8.42 -11.66 -7.52
CA ALA A 16 8.98 -12.86 -6.91
C ALA A 16 8.39 -13.12 -5.51
N GLU A 17 8.29 -12.10 -4.68
CA GLU A 17 7.69 -12.18 -3.35
C GLU A 17 6.19 -12.51 -3.42
N TRP A 18 5.44 -11.86 -4.31
CA TRP A 18 4.02 -12.10 -4.48
C TRP A 18 3.74 -13.54 -4.93
N LYS A 19 4.52 -14.07 -5.88
CA LYS A 19 4.42 -15.48 -6.31
C LYS A 19 4.79 -16.45 -5.20
N LYS A 20 5.84 -16.16 -4.43
CA LYS A 20 6.34 -17.04 -3.37
C LYS A 20 5.35 -17.16 -2.21
N TYR A 21 4.75 -16.05 -1.80
CA TYR A 21 3.91 -16.00 -0.60
C TYR A 21 2.40 -15.91 -0.89
N GLY A 22 2.01 -15.76 -2.16
CA GLY A 22 0.62 -15.61 -2.59
C GLY A 22 -0.01 -14.26 -2.25
N ARG A 23 0.76 -13.34 -1.64
CA ARG A 23 0.33 -12.00 -1.25
C ARG A 23 1.51 -11.06 -1.09
N LEU A 24 1.25 -9.76 -1.19
CA LEU A 24 2.12 -8.71 -0.67
C LEU A 24 1.49 -8.04 0.55
N VAL A 25 2.33 -7.43 1.37
CA VAL A 25 1.95 -6.40 2.32
C VAL A 25 2.18 -5.03 1.67
N VAL A 26 1.10 -4.34 1.35
CA VAL A 26 1.15 -2.97 0.79
C VAL A 26 0.76 -2.01 1.91
N ALA A 27 1.72 -1.21 2.36
CA ALA A 27 1.43 -0.09 3.24
C ALA A 27 1.04 1.12 2.39
N TYR A 28 0.10 1.92 2.89
CA TYR A 28 -0.22 3.21 2.29
C TYR A 28 -0.56 4.24 3.36
N ASP A 29 -0.12 5.49 3.16
CA ASP A 29 -0.51 6.59 4.03
C ASP A 29 -1.98 6.98 3.79
N TYR A 30 -2.56 7.70 4.75
CA TYR A 30 -3.93 8.17 4.70
C TYR A 30 -4.01 9.57 4.06
N ASP A 31 -3.42 10.56 4.72
CA ASP A 31 -3.54 11.97 4.36
C ASP A 31 -2.77 12.27 3.07
N ASN A 32 -3.40 12.98 2.13
CA ASN A 32 -2.87 13.30 0.80
C ASN A 32 -2.44 12.08 -0.05
N THR A 33 -2.82 10.87 0.36
CA THR A 33 -2.57 9.63 -0.38
C THR A 33 -3.88 8.94 -0.78
N VAL A 34 -4.87 8.93 0.11
CA VAL A 34 -6.26 8.47 -0.18
C VAL A 34 -7.33 9.40 0.38
N TYR A 35 -6.94 10.41 1.16
CA TYR A 35 -7.82 11.39 1.79
C TYR A 35 -7.31 12.81 1.57
N ASP A 36 -8.19 13.72 1.15
CA ASP A 36 -7.85 15.13 0.92
C ASP A 36 -7.84 15.89 2.25
N TYR A 37 -6.76 15.72 3.01
CA TYR A 37 -6.62 16.25 4.36
C TYR A 37 -6.79 17.78 4.44
N HIS A 38 -6.32 18.49 3.41
CA HIS A 38 -6.42 19.95 3.35
C HIS A 38 -7.71 20.45 2.70
N HIS A 39 -8.61 19.54 2.28
CA HIS A 39 -9.83 19.87 1.55
C HIS A 39 -9.58 20.78 0.34
N ALA A 40 -8.48 20.52 -0.36
CA ALA A 40 -8.05 21.29 -1.54
C ALA A 40 -8.81 20.91 -2.83
N GLY A 41 -9.75 19.97 -2.75
CA GLY A 41 -10.46 19.42 -3.89
C GLY A 41 -9.63 18.38 -4.66
N LEU A 42 -8.68 17.73 -3.98
CA LEU A 42 -7.82 16.71 -4.58
C LEU A 42 -8.52 15.36 -4.62
N ALA A 43 -8.28 14.62 -5.70
CA ALA A 43 -8.76 13.25 -5.88
C ALA A 43 -7.56 12.29 -5.97
N PHE A 44 -7.71 11.11 -5.37
CA PHE A 44 -6.67 10.07 -5.31
C PHE A 44 -7.14 8.78 -6.01
N ASP A 45 -7.93 8.94 -7.07
CA ASP A 45 -8.65 7.85 -7.74
C ASP A 45 -7.72 6.75 -8.23
N ASP A 46 -6.54 7.11 -8.78
CA ASP A 46 -5.57 6.16 -9.29
C ASP A 46 -4.97 5.28 -8.18
N VAL A 47 -4.62 5.89 -7.03
CA VAL A 47 -4.09 5.17 -5.87
C VAL A 47 -5.18 4.25 -5.31
N ILE A 48 -6.39 4.76 -5.15
CA ILE A 48 -7.54 4.00 -4.64
C ILE A 48 -7.87 2.83 -5.57
N ALA A 49 -7.84 3.03 -6.90
CA ALA A 49 -8.07 1.98 -7.88
C ALA A 49 -6.98 0.90 -7.82
N LEU A 50 -5.71 1.29 -7.66
CA LEU A 50 -4.60 0.36 -7.49
C LEU A 50 -4.77 -0.48 -6.21
N LEU A 51 -5.11 0.14 -5.08
CA LEU A 51 -5.33 -0.56 -3.81
C LEU A 51 -6.46 -1.59 -3.92
N ARG A 52 -7.59 -1.24 -4.55
CA ARG A 52 -8.69 -2.17 -4.83
C ARG A 52 -8.22 -3.36 -5.66
N ALA A 53 -7.50 -3.10 -6.75
CA ALA A 53 -7.00 -4.14 -7.64
C ALA A 53 -5.94 -5.04 -6.97
N CYS A 54 -5.11 -4.49 -6.08
CA CYS A 54 -4.19 -5.27 -5.26
C CYS A 54 -4.94 -6.15 -4.24
N LYS A 55 -6.01 -5.62 -3.62
CA LYS A 55 -6.85 -6.39 -2.68
C LYS A 55 -7.49 -7.60 -3.36
N GLU A 56 -8.03 -7.41 -4.57
CA GLU A 56 -8.58 -8.49 -5.41
C GLU A 56 -7.54 -9.57 -5.73
N GLN A 57 -6.27 -9.17 -5.88
CA GLN A 57 -5.13 -10.09 -6.11
C GLN A 57 -4.56 -10.68 -4.80
N GLY A 58 -5.25 -10.52 -3.68
CA GLY A 58 -4.90 -11.12 -2.39
C GLY A 58 -3.88 -10.34 -1.56
N ALA A 59 -3.56 -9.09 -1.92
CA ALA A 59 -2.70 -8.24 -1.07
C ALA A 59 -3.33 -7.97 0.30
N HIS A 60 -2.48 -7.87 1.31
CA HIS A 60 -2.82 -7.39 2.64
C HIS A 60 -2.47 -5.90 2.73
N LEU A 61 -3.44 -5.07 3.07
CA LEU A 61 -3.34 -3.63 2.96
C LEU A 61 -3.32 -3.00 4.35
N VAL A 62 -2.24 -2.27 4.67
CA VAL A 62 -2.05 -1.64 5.97
C VAL A 62 -2.04 -0.14 5.79
N ILE A 63 -2.90 0.56 6.53
CA ILE A 63 -2.79 2.02 6.64
C ILE A 63 -1.58 2.31 7.52
N PHE A 64 -0.63 3.07 7.01
CA PHE A 64 0.55 3.49 7.73
C PHE A 64 0.56 5.01 7.86
N THR A 65 -0.06 5.50 8.92
CA THR A 65 -0.39 6.93 9.11
C THR A 65 0.23 7.47 10.39
N ALA A 66 0.54 8.77 10.40
CA ALA A 66 0.95 9.48 11.61
C ALA A 66 -0.24 9.86 12.53
N CYS A 67 -1.48 9.60 12.11
CA CYS A 67 -2.66 9.80 12.94
C CYS A 67 -2.62 8.95 14.22
N GLY A 68 -3.14 9.50 15.32
CA GLY A 68 -3.27 8.78 16.58
C GLY A 68 -4.47 7.83 16.60
N GLU A 69 -4.52 6.96 17.63
CA GLU A 69 -5.62 5.99 17.78
C GLU A 69 -7.00 6.64 17.92
N ALA A 70 -7.06 7.87 18.45
CA ALA A 70 -8.30 8.63 18.57
C ALA A 70 -8.97 8.90 17.21
N GLN A 71 -8.19 9.01 16.13
CA GLN A 71 -8.68 9.24 14.77
C GLN A 71 -9.08 7.95 14.04
N TYR A 72 -8.68 6.77 14.54
CA TYR A 72 -8.91 5.50 13.84
C TYR A 72 -10.39 5.20 13.54
N PRO A 73 -11.36 5.51 14.42
CA PRO A 73 -12.78 5.33 14.09
C PRO A 73 -13.21 6.12 12.84
N GLU A 74 -12.77 7.37 12.71
CA GLU A 74 -13.11 8.24 11.58
C GLU A 74 -12.44 7.76 10.29
N ILE A 75 -11.16 7.39 10.35
CA ILE A 75 -10.43 6.80 9.22
C ILE A 75 -11.15 5.55 8.71
N ARG A 76 -11.51 4.63 9.60
CA ARG A 76 -12.25 3.40 9.23
C ARG A 76 -13.60 3.72 8.59
N ALA A 77 -14.33 4.69 9.14
CA ALA A 77 -15.62 5.10 8.61
C ALA A 77 -15.49 5.68 7.19
N TYR A 78 -14.53 6.58 6.96
CA TYR A 78 -14.26 7.16 5.65
C TYR A 78 -13.89 6.09 4.62
N LEU A 79 -12.95 5.21 4.95
CA LEU A 79 -12.49 4.18 4.01
C LEU A 79 -13.60 3.19 3.68
N THR A 80 -14.40 2.80 4.66
CA THR A 80 -15.56 1.93 4.45
C THR A 80 -16.60 2.59 3.54
N ALA A 81 -16.95 3.85 3.81
CA ALA A 81 -17.91 4.61 3.00
C ALA A 81 -17.44 4.77 1.54
N ASN A 82 -16.13 4.95 1.34
CA ASN A 82 -15.53 5.13 0.03
C ASN A 82 -15.03 3.81 -0.60
N ARG A 83 -15.30 2.65 0.00
CA ARG A 83 -14.84 1.33 -0.49
C ARG A 83 -13.34 1.30 -0.76
N ILE A 84 -12.55 1.89 0.12
CA ILE A 84 -11.08 1.86 0.08
C ILE A 84 -10.65 0.71 1.00
N PRO A 85 -10.01 -0.33 0.47
CA PRO A 85 -9.72 -1.54 1.24
C PRO A 85 -8.56 -1.34 2.23
N PHE A 86 -8.71 -1.88 3.42
CA PHE A 86 -7.68 -1.96 4.45
C PHE A 86 -7.89 -3.23 5.28
N ASP A 87 -6.83 -3.72 5.91
CA ASP A 87 -6.84 -4.86 6.83
C ASP A 87 -6.41 -4.46 8.24
N ALA A 88 -5.53 -3.46 8.36
CA ALA A 88 -5.00 -3.00 9.64
C ALA A 88 -4.58 -1.51 9.58
N ILE A 89 -4.37 -0.89 10.74
CA ILE A 89 -3.87 0.49 10.88
C ILE A 89 -2.65 0.46 11.80
N ASN A 90 -1.47 0.85 11.30
CA ASN A 90 -0.22 0.90 12.06
C ASN A 90 0.18 -0.41 12.78
N GLU A 91 -0.32 -1.55 12.31
CA GLU A 91 -0.07 -2.86 12.91
C GLU A 91 0.64 -3.78 11.91
N ASN A 92 1.52 -4.64 12.43
CA ASN A 92 2.17 -5.66 11.62
C ASN A 92 1.17 -6.75 11.22
N PRO A 93 1.21 -7.25 9.97
CA PRO A 93 0.37 -8.37 9.59
C PRO A 93 0.72 -9.63 10.40
N PRO A 94 -0.28 -10.41 10.85
CA PRO A 94 -0.07 -11.53 11.78
C PRO A 94 0.74 -12.70 11.20
N PHE A 95 0.89 -12.73 9.87
CA PHE A 95 1.65 -13.77 9.14
C PHE A 95 3.10 -13.37 8.87
N VAL A 96 3.55 -12.19 9.30
CA VAL A 96 4.96 -11.78 9.19
C VAL A 96 5.71 -12.25 10.45
N PRO A 97 6.74 -13.09 10.33
CA PRO A 97 7.43 -13.71 11.48
C PRO A 97 8.35 -12.74 12.24
N VAL A 98 8.56 -11.54 11.69
CA VAL A 98 9.39 -10.49 12.28
C VAL A 98 8.55 -9.23 12.44
N GLY A 99 8.55 -8.66 13.64
CA GLY A 99 7.78 -7.45 13.94
C GLY A 99 8.59 -6.54 14.85
N SER A 100 8.61 -5.25 14.51
CA SER A 100 9.04 -4.18 15.41
C SER A 100 7.80 -3.40 15.82
N PRO A 101 7.67 -3.00 17.10
CA PRO A 101 6.62 -2.08 17.52
C PRO A 101 6.78 -0.68 16.92
N HIS A 102 7.97 -0.36 16.36
CA HIS A 102 8.29 0.97 15.85
C HIS A 102 8.18 1.10 14.33
N LYS A 103 8.27 -0.02 13.60
CA LYS A 103 8.20 -0.03 12.14
C LYS A 103 7.46 -1.27 11.68
N ILE A 104 6.35 -1.07 10.99
CA ILE A 104 5.62 -2.16 10.35
C ILE A 104 6.43 -2.71 9.17
N TYR A 105 6.30 -4.01 8.93
CA TYR A 105 6.80 -4.64 7.73
C TYR A 105 5.88 -4.31 6.54
N TYR A 106 6.47 -3.99 5.39
CA TYR A 106 5.77 -3.85 4.11
C TYR A 106 6.70 -4.18 2.95
N ASN A 107 6.15 -4.71 1.87
CA ASN A 107 6.88 -4.92 0.62
C ASN A 107 7.01 -3.60 -0.17
N ILE A 108 6.06 -2.70 -0.02
CA ILE A 108 6.04 -1.37 -0.65
C ILE A 108 5.18 -0.40 0.16
N LEU A 109 5.54 0.88 0.12
CA LEU A 109 4.82 1.99 0.77
C LEU A 109 4.34 2.97 -0.30
N LEU A 110 3.05 3.29 -0.31
CA LEU A 110 2.47 4.39 -1.08
C LEU A 110 2.25 5.58 -0.14
N ASP A 111 3.00 6.66 -0.32
CA ASP A 111 3.01 7.80 0.61
C ASP A 111 3.46 9.05 -0.15
N ASP A 112 2.70 10.13 -0.04
CA ASP A 112 2.92 11.40 -0.76
C ASP A 112 4.28 12.03 -0.45
N ARG A 113 4.85 11.73 0.72
CA ARG A 113 6.15 12.22 1.19
C ARG A 113 7.29 11.24 0.97
N ALA A 114 7.01 9.99 0.59
CA ALA A 114 8.02 8.94 0.40
C ALA A 114 8.16 8.46 -1.05
N GLY A 115 7.96 9.34 -2.03
CA GLY A 115 8.17 9.02 -3.44
C GLY A 115 7.02 8.21 -4.06
N LEU A 116 5.77 8.61 -3.78
CA LEU A 116 4.55 7.96 -4.28
C LEU A 116 4.59 7.57 -5.76
N SER A 117 5.11 8.44 -6.64
CA SER A 117 5.13 8.18 -8.09
C SER A 117 5.93 6.93 -8.48
N SER A 118 7.13 6.72 -7.91
CA SER A 118 7.93 5.52 -8.21
C SER A 118 7.30 4.28 -7.59
N ALA A 119 6.86 4.36 -6.34
CA ALA A 119 6.20 3.25 -5.66
C ALA A 119 4.92 2.81 -6.38
N TYR A 120 4.09 3.77 -6.81
CA TYR A 120 2.89 3.52 -7.60
C TYR A 120 3.21 2.79 -8.91
N ARG A 121 4.17 3.30 -9.70
CA ARG A 121 4.56 2.69 -10.98
C ARG A 121 5.08 1.26 -10.77
N CYS A 122 5.92 1.05 -9.77
CA CYS A 122 6.45 -0.27 -9.44
C CYS A 122 5.36 -1.27 -9.00
N LEU A 123 4.46 -0.86 -8.10
CA LEU A 123 3.37 -1.73 -7.65
C LEU A 123 2.39 -2.05 -8.78
N LYS A 124 2.04 -1.05 -9.60
CA LYS A 124 1.16 -1.24 -10.76
C LYS A 124 1.77 -2.21 -11.77
N SER A 125 3.05 -2.05 -12.12
CA SER A 125 3.75 -2.97 -13.02
C SER A 125 3.79 -4.40 -12.45
N ALA A 126 4.07 -4.55 -11.15
CA ALA A 126 4.06 -5.87 -10.50
C ALA A 126 2.66 -6.52 -10.55
N LEU A 127 1.60 -5.76 -10.27
CA LEU A 127 0.22 -6.23 -10.36
C LEU A 127 -0.15 -6.63 -11.79
N ASP A 128 0.21 -5.82 -12.78
CA ASP A 128 -0.05 -6.10 -14.20
C ASP A 128 0.66 -7.41 -14.63
N MET A 129 1.87 -7.68 -14.13
CA MET A 129 2.58 -8.94 -14.35
C MET A 129 1.92 -10.13 -13.62
N MET A 130 1.42 -9.95 -12.40
CA MET A 130 0.70 -10.99 -11.66
C MET A 130 -0.60 -11.40 -12.37
N LYS A 131 -1.32 -10.43 -12.95
CA LYS A 131 -2.56 -10.69 -13.70
C LYS A 131 -2.34 -11.39 -15.05
N ARG A 132 -1.20 -11.15 -15.71
CA ARG A 132 -0.86 -11.80 -17.00
C ARG A 132 -0.36 -13.24 -16.86
N GLY A 133 0.12 -13.62 -15.68
CA GLY A 133 0.66 -14.95 -15.40
C GLY A 133 -0.27 -15.87 -14.60
N ALA A 134 -1.53 -15.46 -14.38
CA ALA A 134 -2.58 -16.21 -13.71
C ALA A 134 -3.43 -17.01 -14.71
#